data_AF-A0A1S3YCQ2-F1
#
_entry.id   AF-A0A1S3YCQ2-F1
#
_cell.length_a   1.000
_cell.length_b   1.000
_cell.length_c   1.000
_cell.angle_alpha   90.00
_cell.angle_beta   90.00
_cell.angle_gamma   90.00
#
_symmetry.space_group_name_H-M   'P 1'
#
loop_
_entity.id
_entity.type
_entity.pdbx_description
1 polymer ?
#
loop_
_entity_poly.entity_id
_entity_poly.type
_entity_poly.pdbx_seq_one_letter_code
_entity_poly.pdbx_strand_id
1 'polypeptide(L)'
;MDVEGAGTLSGNGAESVESCSRPVRRHLNNAVYQFTQQNLPACKPVLTPAWVISMFFLIGVIFIPIGLLCLHASESVVEIVDRYDTDCVPDHLKGQKVAYIKDSSVSKNCTRYLKVPQNMKAPIYIYYQLDNYYKNLYHCTLVHVKVVYHFCF
;
A
#
# COMPACT_ATOMS: atom_id res chain seq x y z
N MET A 1 -0.28 -53.85 -76.27
CA MET A 1 -0.31 -55.12 -75.53
C MET A 1 -1.68 -55.22 -74.93
N ASP A 2 -2.59 -55.78 -75.70
CA ASP A 2 -3.96 -56.09 -75.34
C ASP A 2 -3.99 -57.20 -74.29
N VAL A 3 -4.84 -57.07 -73.27
CA VAL A 3 -5.65 -58.18 -72.72
C VAL A 3 -6.91 -57.57 -72.08
N GLU A 4 -8.05 -57.79 -72.73
CA GLU A 4 -9.39 -57.79 -72.10
C GLU A 4 -9.57 -59.03 -71.22
N GLY A 5 -10.33 -58.90 -70.13
CA GLY A 5 -10.72 -60.03 -69.29
C GLY A 5 -11.85 -59.68 -68.32
N ALA A 6 -13.06 -60.13 -68.67
CA ALA A 6 -14.35 -60.06 -67.97
C ALA A 6 -14.29 -60.36 -66.45
N GLY A 7 -15.18 -59.91 -65.56
CA GLY A 7 -16.56 -59.45 -65.73
C GLY A 7 -17.49 -60.33 -64.91
N THR A 8 -18.09 -59.81 -63.83
CA THR A 8 -19.41 -60.24 -63.33
C THR A 8 -20.10 -59.09 -62.58
N LEU A 9 -21.28 -58.69 -63.08
CA LEU A 9 -22.23 -57.78 -62.46
C LEU A 9 -23.06 -58.51 -61.38
N SER A 10 -23.46 -57.83 -60.30
CA SER A 10 -24.82 -57.25 -60.17
C SER A 10 -25.25 -56.97 -58.71
N GLY A 11 -25.86 -55.80 -58.51
CA GLY A 11 -26.74 -55.41 -57.38
C GLY A 11 -26.02 -54.67 -56.23
N ASN A 12 -26.50 -53.56 -55.68
CA ASN A 12 -27.69 -52.72 -55.84
C ASN A 12 -27.33 -51.30 -55.35
N GLY A 13 -28.14 -50.29 -55.73
CA GLY A 13 -27.94 -48.89 -55.36
C GLY A 13 -28.16 -48.56 -53.87
N ALA A 14 -27.99 -47.24 -53.60
CA ALA A 14 -28.12 -46.53 -52.33
C ALA A 14 -26.92 -46.74 -51.37
N GLU A 15 -26.39 -45.77 -50.62
CA GLU A 15 -26.94 -44.53 -50.10
C GLU A 15 -25.82 -43.68 -49.48
N SER A 16 -26.02 -42.36 -49.48
CA SER A 16 -25.54 -41.33 -48.54
C SER A 16 -24.09 -41.33 -48.01
N VAL A 17 -23.37 -40.29 -48.42
CA VAL A 17 -22.23 -39.68 -47.71
C VAL A 17 -22.70 -39.16 -46.35
N GLU A 18 -22.21 -39.72 -45.25
CA GLU A 18 -22.30 -39.13 -43.92
C GLU A 18 -20.90 -38.88 -43.34
N SER A 19 -20.43 -37.64 -43.51
CA SER A 19 -19.22 -37.16 -42.86
C SER A 19 -19.50 -36.89 -41.38
N CYS A 20 -18.96 -37.76 -40.52
CA CYS A 20 -19.02 -37.65 -39.06
C CYS A 20 -18.26 -36.39 -38.59
N SER A 21 -18.94 -35.24 -38.59
CA SER A 21 -18.44 -34.00 -37.99
C SER A 21 -18.66 -34.04 -36.48
N ARG A 22 -17.65 -34.57 -35.77
CA ARG A 22 -17.58 -34.62 -34.31
C ARG A 22 -17.90 -33.25 -33.68
N PRO A 23 -18.76 -33.17 -32.65
CA PRO A 23 -19.22 -31.92 -32.03
C PRO A 23 -18.08 -31.05 -31.47
N VAL A 24 -16.93 -31.66 -31.16
CA VAL A 24 -15.74 -31.00 -30.60
C VAL A 24 -15.10 -29.99 -31.56
N ARG A 25 -15.10 -30.24 -32.87
CA ARG A 25 -14.39 -29.37 -33.84
C ARG A 25 -15.13 -28.07 -34.13
N ARG A 26 -16.47 -28.07 -34.05
CA ARG A 26 -17.30 -26.86 -34.19
C ARG A 26 -17.10 -25.89 -33.03
N HIS A 27 -16.99 -26.41 -31.80
CA HIS A 27 -16.88 -25.57 -30.61
C HIS A 27 -15.55 -24.79 -30.55
N LEU A 28 -14.46 -25.42 -30.99
CA LEU A 28 -13.14 -24.80 -31.03
C LEU A 28 -13.06 -23.74 -32.13
N ASN A 29 -13.66 -24.00 -33.30
CA ASN A 29 -13.74 -23.03 -34.39
C ASN A 29 -14.57 -21.80 -34.02
N ASN A 30 -15.69 -21.99 -33.30
CA ASN A 30 -16.54 -20.89 -32.82
C ASN A 30 -15.84 -20.06 -31.73
N ALA A 31 -15.10 -20.70 -30.82
CA ALA A 31 -14.32 -19.98 -29.82
C ALA A 31 -13.21 -19.16 -30.50
N VAL A 32 -12.41 -19.78 -31.39
CA VAL A 32 -11.35 -19.08 -32.15
C VAL A 32 -11.93 -17.92 -32.97
N TYR A 33 -13.12 -18.08 -33.55
CA TYR A 33 -13.84 -17.00 -34.23
C TYR A 33 -14.23 -15.85 -33.29
N GLN A 34 -14.78 -16.14 -32.09
CA GLN A 34 -15.12 -15.10 -31.10
C GLN A 34 -13.88 -14.34 -30.59
N PHE A 35 -12.75 -15.03 -30.38
CA PHE A 35 -11.49 -14.41 -29.99
C PHE A 35 -10.88 -13.56 -31.12
N THR A 36 -10.82 -14.08 -32.35
CA THR A 36 -10.23 -13.36 -33.51
C THR A 36 -11.08 -12.17 -33.95
N GLN A 37 -12.41 -12.25 -33.81
CA GLN A 37 -13.33 -11.13 -34.06
C GLN A 37 -13.50 -10.18 -32.87
N GLN A 38 -12.80 -10.42 -31.76
CA GLN A 38 -12.91 -9.63 -30.53
C GLN A 38 -14.36 -9.51 -30.00
N ASN A 39 -15.21 -10.48 -30.32
CA ASN A 39 -16.59 -10.62 -29.84
C ASN A 39 -16.61 -11.48 -28.57
N LEU A 40 -15.79 -11.10 -27.58
CA LEU A 40 -15.86 -11.70 -26.25
C LEU A 40 -17.02 -11.09 -25.45
N PRO A 41 -17.74 -11.89 -24.65
CA PRO A 41 -18.71 -11.38 -23.71
C PRO A 41 -17.99 -10.48 -22.69
N ALA A 42 -18.09 -9.18 -22.89
CA ALA A 42 -17.57 -8.17 -21.98
C ALA A 42 -18.75 -7.39 -21.41
N CYS A 43 -18.86 -7.37 -20.07
CA CYS A 43 -19.66 -6.34 -19.42
C CYS A 43 -18.95 -5.00 -19.65
N LYS A 44 -19.57 -4.08 -20.38
CA LYS A 44 -19.09 -2.70 -20.51
C LYS A 44 -19.77 -1.88 -19.41
N PRO A 45 -19.12 -1.63 -18.27
CA PRO A 45 -19.74 -0.83 -17.22
C PRO A 45 -19.89 0.61 -17.73
N VAL A 46 -21.13 1.04 -17.95
CA VAL A 46 -21.42 2.44 -18.25
C VAL A 46 -21.51 3.17 -16.92
N LEU A 47 -20.51 4.01 -16.66
CA LEU A 47 -20.37 4.73 -15.39
C LEU A 47 -21.36 5.91 -15.36
N THR A 48 -22.62 5.61 -15.03
CA THR A 48 -23.68 6.61 -14.96
C THR A 48 -23.46 7.52 -13.73
N PRO A 49 -23.68 8.85 -13.85
CA PRO A 49 -23.44 9.79 -12.75
C PRO A 49 -24.19 9.42 -11.47
N ALA A 50 -25.43 8.92 -11.57
CA ALA A 50 -26.22 8.49 -10.42
C ALA A 50 -25.57 7.33 -9.65
N TRP A 51 -24.95 6.37 -10.36
CA TRP A 51 -24.26 5.25 -9.74
C TRP A 51 -23.00 5.71 -9.01
N VAL A 52 -22.24 6.62 -9.63
CA VAL A 52 -21.02 7.20 -9.04
C VAL A 52 -21.33 7.99 -7.77
N ILE A 53 -22.37 8.83 -7.80
CA ILE A 53 -22.80 9.62 -6.64
C ILE A 53 -23.20 8.70 -5.48
N SER A 54 -23.93 7.63 -5.76
CA SER A 54 -24.32 6.64 -4.75
C SER A 54 -23.12 5.94 -4.11
N MET A 55 -22.14 5.51 -4.93
CA MET A 55 -20.92 4.88 -4.42
C MET A 55 -20.10 5.83 -3.54
N PHE A 56 -19.91 7.08 -3.96
CA PHE A 56 -19.19 8.07 -3.15
C PHE A 56 -19.91 8.41 -1.86
N PHE A 57 -21.25 8.48 -1.87
CA PHE A 57 -22.03 8.71 -0.67
C PHE A 57 -21.85 7.56 0.33
N LEU A 58 -21.91 6.31 -0.14
CA LEU A 58 -21.72 5.13 0.70
C LEU A 58 -20.30 5.07 1.30
N ILE A 59 -19.28 5.36 0.49
CA ILE A 59 -17.89 5.46 0.97
C ILE A 59 -17.77 6.57 2.02
N GLY A 60 -18.37 7.74 1.78
CA GLY A 60 -18.38 8.86 2.73
C GLY A 60 -19.01 8.48 4.06
N VAL A 61 -20.19 7.86 4.05
CA VAL A 61 -20.88 7.40 5.27
C VAL A 61 -20.05 6.41 6.07
N ILE A 62 -19.20 5.60 5.43
CA ILE A 62 -18.29 4.67 6.11
C ILE A 62 -17.02 5.39 6.60
N PHE A 63 -16.44 6.28 5.80
CA PHE A 63 -15.18 6.95 6.14
C PHE A 63 -15.32 8.05 7.18
N ILE A 64 -16.48 8.70 7.28
CA ILE A 64 -16.74 9.73 8.30
C ILE A 64 -16.62 9.17 9.73
N PRO A 65 -17.33 8.09 10.14
CA PRO A 65 -17.20 7.56 11.51
C PRO A 65 -15.82 6.97 11.77
N ILE A 66 -15.20 6.32 10.78
CA ILE A 66 -13.83 5.81 10.91
C ILE A 66 -12.85 6.98 11.12
N GLY A 67 -12.97 8.04 10.34
CA GLY A 67 -12.15 9.24 10.47
C GLY A 67 -12.29 9.90 11.85
N LEU A 68 -13.52 9.98 12.37
CA LEU A 68 -13.78 10.54 13.69
C LEU A 68 -13.16 9.69 14.81
N LEU A 69 -13.26 8.36 14.72
CA LEU A 69 -12.61 7.43 15.65
C LEU A 69 -11.09 7.55 15.59
N CYS A 70 -10.52 7.60 14.39
CA CYS A 70 -9.07 7.79 14.19
C CYS A 70 -8.58 9.13 14.75
N LEU A 71 -9.35 10.21 14.54
CA LEU A 71 -9.01 11.54 15.05
C LEU A 71 -9.04 11.54 16.58
N HIS A 72 -10.08 11.00 17.19
CA HIS A 72 -10.18 10.89 18.65
C HIS A 72 -9.05 10.03 19.23
N ALA A 73 -8.72 8.90 18.58
CA ALA A 73 -7.58 8.08 18.98
C ALA A 73 -6.26 8.86 18.87
N SER A 74 -6.08 9.67 17.82
CA SER A 74 -4.87 10.49 17.63
C SER A 74 -4.74 11.60 18.66
N GLU A 75 -5.84 12.25 19.07
CA GLU A 75 -5.82 13.30 20.10
C GLU A 75 -5.58 12.75 21.51
N SER A 76 -5.90 11.48 21.75
CA SER A 76 -5.65 10.82 23.04
C SER A 76 -4.16 10.52 23.31
N VAL A 77 -3.30 10.69 22.30
CA VAL A 77 -1.85 10.49 22.44
C VAL A 77 -1.23 11.71 23.13
N VAL A 78 -0.70 11.51 24.33
CA VAL A 78 0.03 12.55 25.06
C VAL A 78 1.51 12.45 24.72
N GLU A 79 2.04 13.53 24.15
CA GLU A 79 3.45 13.67 23.79
C GLU A 79 4.09 14.80 24.60
N ILE A 80 5.30 14.53 25.11
CA ILE A 80 6.13 15.54 25.77
C ILE A 80 7.45 15.64 25.01
N VAL A 81 7.74 16.83 24.48
CA VAL A 81 8.99 17.14 23.77
C VAL A 81 9.83 18.07 24.64
N ASP A 82 11.06 17.65 24.97
CA ASP A 82 12.05 18.46 25.68
C ASP A 82 13.32 18.64 24.83
N ARG A 83 13.78 19.90 24.72
CA ARG A 83 15.04 20.22 24.03
C ARG A 83 16.18 20.14 25.04
N TYR A 84 17.10 19.20 24.86
CA TYR A 84 18.28 19.16 25.74
C TYR A 84 19.43 20.06 25.23
N ASP A 85 19.43 20.41 23.95
CA ASP A 85 20.45 21.28 23.33
C ASP A 85 20.57 22.66 23.99
N THR A 86 19.44 23.33 24.20
CA THR A 86 19.38 24.71 24.70
C THR A 86 19.64 24.84 26.18
N ASP A 87 19.63 23.71 26.87
CA ASP A 87 19.40 23.65 28.29
C ASP A 87 20.56 22.95 29.03
N CYS A 88 21.16 21.97 28.35
CA CYS A 88 22.35 21.30 28.82
C CYS A 88 23.64 21.99 28.36
N VAL A 89 23.57 22.85 27.34
CA VAL A 89 24.70 23.67 26.90
C VAL A 89 24.68 25.00 27.66
N PRO A 90 25.76 25.34 28.37
CA PRO A 90 25.80 26.59 29.14
C PRO A 90 25.75 27.80 28.20
N ASP A 91 25.16 28.90 28.66
CA ASP A 91 24.80 30.05 27.80
C ASP A 91 25.98 30.61 27.00
N HIS A 92 27.18 30.61 27.60
CA HIS A 92 28.40 31.11 26.96
C HIS A 92 28.91 30.22 25.80
N LEU A 93 28.45 28.97 25.69
CA LEU A 93 28.85 28.02 24.65
C LEU A 93 27.71 27.68 23.67
N LYS A 94 26.53 28.29 23.82
CA LYS A 94 25.39 28.08 22.89
C LYS A 94 25.73 28.45 21.44
N GLY A 95 26.61 29.42 21.23
CA GLY A 95 27.10 29.80 19.90
C GLY A 95 28.21 28.88 19.35
N GLN A 96 28.83 28.05 20.19
CA GLN A 96 29.96 27.18 19.84
C GLN A 96 29.75 25.74 20.34
N LYS A 97 28.57 25.17 20.04
CA LYS A 97 28.17 23.83 20.48
C LYS A 97 29.19 22.74 20.12
N VAL A 98 29.81 22.85 18.95
CA VAL A 98 30.82 21.90 18.48
C VAL A 98 32.08 21.93 19.36
N ALA A 99 32.48 23.09 19.87
CA ALA A 99 33.62 23.21 20.79
C ALA A 99 33.30 22.56 22.14
N TYR A 100 32.10 22.81 22.68
CA TYR A 100 31.61 22.18 23.90
C TYR A 100 31.51 20.65 23.81
N ILE A 101 31.05 20.13 22.66
CA ILE A 101 30.95 18.67 22.44
C ILE A 101 32.35 18.01 22.38
N LYS A 102 33.33 18.69 21.77
CA LYS A 102 34.69 18.17 21.60
C LYS A 102 35.55 18.27 22.87
N ASP A 103 35.23 19.20 23.76
CA ASP A 103 35.99 19.40 24.99
C ASP A 103 35.73 18.26 26.00
N SER A 104 36.74 17.43 26.25
CA SER A 104 36.66 16.31 27.20
C SER A 104 36.85 16.72 28.66
N SER A 105 37.28 17.96 28.92
CA SER A 105 37.52 18.45 30.29
C SER A 105 36.23 18.82 31.03
N VAL A 106 35.16 19.07 30.30
CA VAL A 106 33.86 19.47 30.85
C VAL A 106 32.89 18.29 30.90
N SER A 107 32.26 18.10 32.06
CA SER A 107 31.19 17.12 32.25
C SER A 107 29.97 17.45 31.37
N LYS A 108 29.48 16.45 30.64
CA LYS A 108 28.32 16.56 29.74
C LYS A 108 27.04 15.97 30.33
N ASN A 109 27.09 15.58 31.61
CA ASN A 109 25.94 15.01 32.30
C ASN A 109 24.93 16.11 32.56
N CYS A 110 23.74 15.96 31.97
CA CYS A 110 22.64 16.89 32.13
C CYS A 110 21.40 16.13 32.58
N THR A 111 20.81 16.56 33.69
CA THR A 111 19.56 15.99 34.21
C THR A 111 18.43 16.95 33.90
N ARG A 112 17.35 16.44 33.30
CA ARG A 112 16.18 17.22 32.89
C ARG A 112 14.95 16.74 33.63
N TYR A 113 14.17 17.70 34.13
CA TYR A 113 12.89 17.43 34.79
C TYR A 113 11.76 17.75 33.81
N LEU A 114 11.10 16.71 33.31
CA LEU A 114 9.96 16.84 32.42
C LEU A 114 8.67 16.90 33.26
N LYS A 115 7.87 17.95 33.09
CA LYS A 115 6.56 18.05 33.71
C LYS A 115 5.57 17.22 32.90
N VAL A 116 4.92 16.25 33.56
CA VAL A 116 3.91 15.39 32.96
C VAL A 116 2.52 15.93 33.35
N PRO A 117 1.81 16.63 32.45
CA PRO A 117 0.57 17.33 32.81
C PRO A 117 -0.63 16.39 33.00
N GLN A 118 -0.56 15.19 32.43
CA GLN A 118 -1.66 14.22 32.44
C GLN A 118 -1.13 12.84 32.80
N ASN A 119 -1.94 12.05 33.51
CA ASN A 119 -1.54 10.71 33.94
C ASN A 119 -1.34 9.79 32.72
N MET A 120 -0.09 9.32 32.52
CA MET A 120 0.26 8.36 31.49
C MET A 120 0.18 6.95 32.09
N LYS A 121 -0.80 6.15 31.68
CA LYS A 121 -0.85 4.73 32.03
C LYS A 121 0.31 4.00 31.31
N ALA A 122 0.75 2.82 31.75
CA ALA A 122 1.80 2.09 31.01
C ALA A 122 1.25 1.49 29.69
N PRO A 123 2.07 1.22 28.65
CA PRO A 123 3.54 1.40 28.54
C PRO A 123 3.96 2.77 27.96
N ILE A 124 5.08 3.32 28.43
CA ILE A 124 5.62 4.63 28.01
C ILE A 124 6.81 4.42 27.08
N TYR A 125 6.88 5.17 25.98
CA TYR A 125 7.99 5.11 25.03
C TYR A 125 8.80 6.40 25.04
N ILE A 126 10.12 6.27 24.98
CA ILE A 126 11.07 7.39 24.93
C ILE A 126 11.81 7.33 23.61
N TYR A 127 11.67 8.38 22.81
CA TYR A 127 12.32 8.55 21.53
C TYR A 127 13.31 9.72 21.58
N TYR A 128 14.39 9.62 20.81
CA TYR A 128 15.24 10.76 20.50
C TYR A 128 14.98 11.17 19.05
N GLN A 129 14.86 12.46 18.79
CA GLN A 129 14.62 13.04 17.48
C GLN A 129 15.82 13.89 17.07
N LEU A 130 16.43 13.57 15.93
CA LEU A 130 17.52 14.34 15.33
C LEU A 130 16.92 15.31 14.30
N ASP A 131 17.08 16.62 14.48
CA ASP A 131 16.65 17.60 13.47
C ASP A 131 17.81 18.00 12.56
N ASN A 132 17.52 18.33 11.29
CA ASN A 132 18.55 18.70 10.30
C ASN A 132 19.68 17.66 10.13
N TYR A 133 19.38 16.38 10.38
CA TYR A 133 20.30 15.29 10.06
C TYR A 133 20.15 14.91 8.58
N TYR A 134 20.98 15.51 7.73
CA TYR A 134 21.13 15.02 6.36
C TYR A 134 22.04 13.80 6.39
N LYS A 135 21.50 12.61 6.08
CA LYS A 135 22.27 11.34 6.04
C LYS A 135 23.52 11.38 5.12
N ASN A 136 23.68 12.44 4.32
CA ASN A 136 24.75 12.63 3.34
C ASN A 136 25.58 13.93 3.50
N LEU A 137 25.34 14.75 4.54
CA LEU A 137 26.08 16.01 4.75
C LEU A 137 26.41 16.20 6.24
N TYR A 138 27.68 16.47 6.55
CA TYR A 138 28.27 16.38 7.89
C TYR A 138 27.84 17.46 8.90
N HIS A 139 26.83 18.27 8.58
CA HIS A 139 26.39 19.35 9.47
C HIS A 139 25.17 18.89 10.28
N CYS A 140 25.42 18.23 11.42
CA CYS A 140 24.37 17.91 12.38
C CYS A 140 24.03 19.14 13.22
N THR A 141 22.75 19.49 13.28
CA THR A 141 22.23 20.39 14.34
C THR A 141 21.30 19.59 15.25
N LEU A 142 21.08 20.06 16.46
CA LEU A 142 20.81 19.21 17.61
C LEU A 142 19.37 18.66 17.71
N VAL A 143 19.23 17.88 18.76
CA VAL A 143 18.40 16.69 18.95
C VAL A 143 17.48 16.94 20.14
N HIS A 144 16.25 16.44 20.06
CA HIS A 144 15.23 16.54 21.10
C HIS A 144 14.96 15.16 21.69
N VAL A 145 14.50 15.10 22.94
CA VAL A 145 13.91 13.88 23.50
C VAL A 145 12.39 14.04 23.44
N LYS A 146 11.73 13.06 22.85
CA LYS A 146 10.29 13.00 22.65
C LYS A 146 9.76 11.78 23.40
N VAL A 147 9.05 12.01 24.49
CA VAL A 147 8.37 10.97 25.25
C VAL A 147 6.95 10.87 24.69
N VAL A 148 6.58 9.70 24.18
CA VAL A 148 5.27 9.47 23.57
C VAL A 148 4.54 8.39 24.35
N TYR A 149 3.30 8.67 24.72
CA TYR A 149 2.40 7.69 25.29
C TYR A 149 1.23 7.42 24.36
N HIS A 150 1.04 6.14 23.99
CA HIS A 150 -0.09 5.70 23.19
C HIS A 150 -1.20 5.19 24.10
N PHE A 151 -2.39 5.79 24.00
CA PHE A 151 -3.60 5.21 24.56
C PHE A 151 -4.00 4.02 23.67
N CYS A 152 -3.63 2.81 24.10
CA CYS A 152 -4.05 1.58 23.43
C CYS A 152 -5.42 1.18 23.99
N PHE A 153 -6.44 1.09 23.13
CA PHE A 153 -7.73 0.47 23.46
C PHE A 153 -7.63 -1.05 23.38
#